data_AF-A0A3R6WDX2-F1
#
_entry.id   AF-A0A3R6WDX2-F1
#
_cell.length_a   1.000
_cell.length_b   1.000
_cell.length_c   1.000
_cell.angle_alpha   90.00
_cell.angle_beta   90.00
_cell.angle_gamma   90.00
#
_symmetry.space_group_name_H-M   'P 1'
#
loop_
_entity.id
_entity.type
_entity.pdbx_description
1 polymer ?
#
loop_
_entity_poly.entity_id
_entity_poly.type
_entity_poly.pdbx_seq_one_letter_code
_entity_poly.pdbx_strand_id
1 'polypeptide(L)'
;MQKWKDAREARPTANVIDLGPNRSKIEGGATVADVVVVENLLLDTGANVNVASVALITALEKAGVATQVVVDDTPTALYPYGKETKPVMLSRRLRLSVALTTTCGPLLLRGVPVWIDDEADADVALIISRPVMESLGFSTDALLVKARSLKPEWDMSDSEFLPSADAAVNRVSASRRTVQDDDPEAGMECSTPVLDLQPGESKDDRRRRCEAEVKAILAAKVEDARSL
;
A
#
# COMPACT_ATOMS: atom_id res chain seq x y z
N MET A 1 -3.36 3.01 -45.25
CA MET A 1 -4.19 2.45 -44.16
C MET A 1 -3.78 1.05 -43.70
N GLN A 2 -2.75 0.39 -44.25
CA GLN A 2 -2.35 -0.96 -43.80
C GLN A 2 -1.16 -0.99 -42.82
N LYS A 3 -0.25 0.00 -42.87
CA LYS A 3 0.93 0.10 -41.99
C LYS A 3 0.66 0.31 -40.49
N TRP A 4 -0.59 0.58 -40.09
CA TRP A 4 -0.98 0.89 -38.71
C TRP A 4 -1.55 -0.33 -37.98
N LYS A 5 -1.88 -1.41 -38.71
CA LYS A 5 -2.36 -2.66 -38.11
C LYS A 5 -1.21 -3.53 -37.61
N ASP A 6 -0.10 -3.57 -38.34
CA ASP A 6 1.07 -4.38 -37.98
C ASP A 6 1.81 -3.85 -36.74
N ALA A 7 1.64 -2.57 -36.41
CA ALA A 7 2.19 -1.97 -35.18
C ALA A 7 1.37 -2.30 -33.91
N ARG A 8 0.18 -2.91 -34.02
CA ARG A 8 -0.63 -3.37 -32.87
C ARG A 8 -0.15 -4.71 -32.30
N GLU A 9 0.64 -5.48 -33.05
CA GLU A 9 1.15 -6.79 -32.62
C GLU A 9 2.48 -6.72 -31.86
N ALA A 10 3.21 -5.60 -31.93
CA ALA A 10 4.42 -5.38 -31.15
C ALA A 10 4.14 -4.45 -29.97
N ARG A 11 3.37 -4.92 -28.98
CA ARG A 11 3.31 -4.26 -27.67
C ARG A 11 4.53 -4.69 -26.85
N PRO A 12 5.47 -3.79 -26.48
CA PRO A 12 6.22 -4.02 -25.27
C PRO A 12 5.21 -4.04 -24.11
N THR A 13 5.21 -5.12 -23.35
CA THR A 13 4.44 -5.24 -22.11
C THR A 13 4.90 -4.11 -21.17
N ALA A 14 4.12 -3.05 -21.11
CA ALA A 14 4.22 -2.08 -20.03
C ALA A 14 3.77 -2.80 -18.76
N ASN A 15 4.67 -2.91 -17.78
CA ASN A 15 4.31 -3.40 -16.45
C ASN A 15 3.45 -2.33 -15.78
N VAL A 16 2.14 -2.41 -16.00
CA VAL A 16 1.15 -1.68 -15.21
C VAL A 16 1.05 -2.39 -13.87
N ILE A 17 1.25 -1.64 -12.78
CA ILE A 17 0.99 -2.14 -11.44
C ILE A 17 -0.54 -2.10 -11.25
N ASP A 18 -1.19 -3.23 -11.55
CA ASP A 18 -2.61 -3.47 -11.30
C ASP A 18 -2.82 -3.76 -9.81
N LEU A 19 -3.66 -2.96 -9.15
CA LEU A 19 -4.01 -3.08 -7.73
C LEU A 19 -5.38 -3.74 -7.51
N GLY A 20 -5.95 -4.41 -8.52
CA GLY A 20 -7.22 -5.12 -8.42
C GLY A 20 -7.20 -6.39 -7.55
N PRO A 21 -8.39 -6.91 -7.18
CA PRO A 21 -8.54 -8.12 -6.36
C PRO A 21 -8.09 -9.41 -7.06
N ASN A 22 -7.93 -9.40 -8.39
CA ASN A 22 -7.28 -10.47 -9.15
C ASN A 22 -5.78 -10.23 -9.25
N ARG A 23 -5.10 -10.26 -8.10
CA ARG A 23 -3.64 -10.13 -8.04
C ARG A 23 -2.98 -11.24 -8.85
N SER A 24 -2.08 -10.90 -9.77
CA SER A 24 -0.75 -11.50 -9.68
C SER A 24 -0.09 -10.83 -8.48
N LYS A 25 0.10 -11.59 -7.38
CA LYS A 25 1.04 -11.22 -6.30
C LYS A 25 2.36 -10.78 -6.97
N ILE A 26 3.29 -10.13 -6.25
CA ILE A 26 4.68 -10.08 -6.75
C ILE A 26 4.98 -11.50 -7.21
N GLU A 27 5.22 -11.72 -8.52
CA GLU A 27 5.09 -13.07 -9.14
C GLU A 27 6.02 -14.09 -8.46
N GLY A 28 6.94 -13.62 -7.63
CA GLY A 28 7.82 -14.41 -6.84
C GLY A 28 7.42 -14.74 -5.38
N GLY A 29 6.61 -13.93 -4.71
CA GLY A 29 6.52 -14.00 -3.24
C GLY A 29 7.90 -13.89 -2.55
N ALA A 30 7.97 -14.23 -1.27
CA ALA A 30 9.23 -14.38 -0.56
C ALA A 30 9.28 -15.68 0.24
N THR A 31 10.49 -16.20 0.43
CA THR A 31 10.75 -17.26 1.40
C THR A 31 11.70 -16.73 2.47
N VAL A 32 11.34 -16.91 3.74
CA VAL A 32 12.15 -16.50 4.89
C VAL A 32 12.84 -17.73 5.46
N ALA A 33 14.14 -17.60 5.70
CA ALA A 33 15.04 -18.65 6.17
C ALA A 33 14.96 -19.94 5.32
N ASP A 34 14.68 -19.81 4.02
CA ASP A 34 14.54 -20.89 3.05
C ASP A 34 13.40 -21.91 3.36
N VAL A 35 12.52 -21.60 4.32
CA VAL A 35 11.47 -22.53 4.77
C VAL A 35 10.07 -21.92 4.78
N VAL A 36 9.90 -20.68 5.26
CA VAL A 36 8.57 -20.09 5.43
C VAL A 36 8.23 -19.21 4.24
N VAL A 37 7.19 -19.59 3.49
CA VAL A 37 6.65 -18.77 2.40
C VAL A 37 5.84 -17.61 2.98
N VAL A 38 6.10 -16.40 2.51
CA VAL A 38 5.39 -15.18 2.88
C VAL A 38 4.53 -14.74 1.71
N GLU A 39 3.22 -14.87 1.87
CA GLU A 39 2.25 -14.49 0.84
C GLU A 39 1.90 -13.00 0.89
N ASN A 40 1.91 -12.40 2.08
CA ASN A 40 1.62 -10.99 2.29
C ASN A 40 2.93 -10.19 2.38
N LEU A 41 3.68 -10.20 1.28
CA LEU A 41 4.89 -9.40 1.12
C LEU A 41 4.55 -8.05 0.47
N LEU A 42 5.05 -6.97 1.06
CA LEU A 42 4.93 -5.62 0.51
C LEU A 42 6.31 -4.96 0.41
N LEU A 43 6.65 -4.48 -0.79
CA LEU A 43 7.77 -3.56 -1.00
C LEU A 43 7.23 -2.13 -0.85
N ASP A 44 7.45 -1.50 0.30
CA ASP A 44 6.80 -0.25 0.67
C ASP A 44 7.80 0.91 0.66
N THR A 45 7.72 1.75 -0.38
CA THR A 45 8.48 3.00 -0.45
C THR A 45 8.04 4.01 0.59
N GLY A 46 6.85 3.90 1.18
CA GLY A 46 6.39 4.73 2.30
C GLY A 46 7.04 4.35 3.63
N ALA A 47 7.39 3.07 3.81
CA ALA A 47 7.94 2.58 5.06
C ALA A 47 9.40 2.97 5.27
N ASN A 48 9.73 3.43 6.48
CA ASN A 48 11.12 3.69 6.89
C ASN A 48 11.80 2.45 7.52
N VAL A 49 11.02 1.49 8.02
CA VAL A 49 11.52 0.31 8.72
C VAL A 49 10.83 -0.95 8.21
N ASN A 50 11.54 -2.08 8.24
CA ASN A 50 10.96 -3.37 7.90
C ASN A 50 10.11 -3.86 9.08
N VAL A 51 8.96 -4.46 8.79
CA VAL A 51 8.02 -4.96 9.79
C VAL A 51 7.56 -6.37 9.40
N ALA A 52 7.60 -7.30 10.34
CA ALA A 52 7.05 -8.64 10.23
C ALA A 52 5.88 -8.80 11.20
N SER A 53 4.85 -9.54 10.81
CA SER A 53 3.82 -9.96 11.76
C SER A 53 4.38 -10.99 12.73
N VAL A 54 3.83 -11.03 13.95
CA VAL A 54 4.13 -12.09 14.93
C VAL A 54 3.87 -13.49 14.37
N ALA A 55 2.88 -13.63 13.48
CA ALA A 55 2.55 -14.88 12.80
C ALA A 55 3.72 -15.43 11.95
N LEU A 56 4.51 -14.57 11.31
CA LEU A 56 5.73 -14.99 10.60
C LEU A 56 6.75 -15.62 11.56
N ILE A 57 6.92 -15.03 12.75
CA ILE A 57 7.86 -15.52 13.76
C ILE A 57 7.39 -16.88 14.29
N THR A 58 6.11 -17.01 14.60
CA THR A 58 5.50 -18.29 15.01
C THR A 58 5.66 -19.36 13.92
N ALA A 59 5.52 -19.00 12.64
CA ALA A 59 5.72 -19.93 11.54
C ALA A 59 7.19 -20.41 11.44
N LEU A 60 8.15 -19.51 11.66
CA LEU A 60 9.58 -19.86 11.69
C LEU A 60 9.92 -20.80 12.85
N GLU A 61 9.39 -20.53 14.04
CA GLU A 61 9.60 -21.38 15.21
C GLU A 61 9.00 -22.78 15.02
N LYS A 62 7.78 -22.86 14.46
CA LYS A 62 7.14 -24.14 14.09
C LYS A 62 7.94 -24.92 13.05
N ALA A 63 8.63 -24.21 12.16
CA ALA A 63 9.54 -24.79 11.17
C ALA A 63 10.91 -25.20 11.74
N GLY A 64 11.15 -25.00 13.04
CA GLY A 64 12.42 -25.33 13.70
C GLY A 64 13.55 -24.33 13.42
N VAL A 65 13.24 -23.14 12.91
CA VAL A 65 14.22 -22.08 12.67
C VAL A 65 14.49 -21.34 13.98
N ALA A 66 15.77 -21.29 14.39
CA ALA A 66 16.16 -20.52 15.57
C ALA A 66 16.00 -19.01 15.33
N THR A 67 15.07 -18.38 16.05
CA THR A 67 14.81 -16.94 16.01
C THR A 67 15.58 -16.25 17.14
N GLN A 68 16.50 -15.34 16.79
CA GLN A 68 17.18 -14.49 17.77
C GLN A 68 16.43 -13.17 17.90
N VAL A 69 15.39 -13.17 18.73
CA VAL A 69 14.60 -11.97 19.03
C VAL A 69 15.32 -11.13 20.09
N VAL A 70 15.54 -9.86 19.76
CA VAL A 70 16.05 -8.84 20.67
C VAL A 70 14.87 -7.97 21.09
N VAL A 71 14.74 -7.72 22.38
CA VAL A 71 13.79 -6.75 22.94
C VAL A 71 14.56 -5.48 23.25
N ASP A 72 14.14 -4.36 22.65
CA ASP A 72 14.70 -3.05 22.88
C ASP A 72 13.96 -2.38 24.06
N ASP A 73 14.71 -1.80 25.00
CA ASP A 73 14.16 -1.14 26.20
C ASP A 73 13.32 0.11 25.88
N THR A 74 13.52 0.69 24.70
CA THR A 74 12.78 1.86 24.22
C THR A 74 11.97 1.48 22.98
N PRO A 75 10.64 1.30 23.11
CA PRO A 75 9.78 0.97 21.98
C PRO A 75 9.80 2.06 20.90
N THR A 76 9.77 1.64 19.64
CA THR A 76 9.64 2.52 18.46
C THR A 76 8.18 2.62 18.06
N ALA A 77 7.65 3.84 17.96
CA ALA A 77 6.31 4.09 17.46
C ALA A 77 6.30 4.12 15.92
N LEU A 78 5.42 3.32 15.33
CA LEU A 78 4.99 3.49 13.95
C LEU A 78 3.64 4.19 13.93
N TYR A 79 3.47 5.07 12.95
CA TYR A 79 2.24 5.82 12.72
C TYR A 79 1.66 5.31 11.41
N PRO A 80 0.70 4.37 11.48
CA PRO A 80 -0.09 4.00 10.31
C PRO A 80 -0.81 5.22 9.74
N TYR A 81 -1.12 5.15 8.46
CA TYR A 81 -1.88 6.18 7.80
C TYR A 81 -3.38 6.04 8.15
N GLY A 82 -3.98 7.10 8.65
CA GLY A 82 -5.41 7.16 8.96
C GLY A 82 -5.73 8.09 10.13
N LYS A 83 -6.82 8.85 10.03
CA LYS A 83 -7.19 9.87 11.03
C LYS A 83 -7.40 9.30 12.44
N GLU A 84 -7.92 8.07 12.52
CA GLU A 84 -8.23 7.38 13.78
C GLU A 84 -7.26 6.23 14.09
N THR A 85 -6.18 6.07 13.31
CA THR A 85 -5.26 4.94 13.52
C THR A 85 -4.32 5.23 14.68
N LYS A 86 -4.35 4.36 15.69
CA LYS A 86 -3.44 4.44 16.82
C LYS A 86 -2.01 4.09 16.40
N PRO A 87 -1.00 4.70 17.03
CA PRO A 87 0.39 4.30 16.81
C PRO A 87 0.60 2.83 17.20
N VAL A 88 1.38 2.11 16.40
CA VAL A 88 1.80 0.73 16.68
C VAL A 88 3.15 0.77 17.37
N MET A 89 3.24 0.20 18.57
CA MET A 89 4.46 0.22 19.38
C MET A 89 5.28 -1.05 19.13
N LEU A 90 6.48 -0.88 18.58
CA LEU A 90 7.38 -1.98 18.25
C LEU A 90 8.56 -2.00 19.22
N SER A 91 8.68 -3.05 20.03
CA SER A 91 9.77 -3.22 20.99
C SER A 91 10.66 -4.41 20.67
N ARG A 92 10.24 -5.30 19.77
CA ARG A 92 10.96 -6.53 19.45
C ARG A 92 11.47 -6.50 18.02
N ARG A 93 12.69 -6.95 17.82
CA ARG A 93 13.31 -7.04 16.48
C ARG A 93 14.17 -8.28 16.35
N LEU A 94 14.39 -8.69 15.11
CA LEU A 94 15.31 -9.76 14.77
C LEU A 94 15.96 -9.48 13.41
N ARG A 95 16.89 -10.35 13.03
CA ARG A 95 17.49 -10.35 11.70
C ARG A 95 17.00 -11.56 10.92
N LEU A 96 16.46 -11.31 9.73
CA LEU A 96 15.93 -12.34 8.84
C LEU A 96 16.83 -12.53 7.61
N SER A 97 16.84 -13.75 7.08
CA SER A 97 17.27 -14.01 5.70
C SER A 97 16.02 -14.15 4.84
N VAL A 98 15.89 -13.31 3.82
CA VAL A 98 14.70 -13.21 2.96
C VAL A 98 15.11 -13.46 1.52
N ALA A 99 14.60 -14.51 0.91
CA ALA A 99 14.74 -14.77 -0.51
C ALA A 99 13.53 -14.17 -1.24
N LEU A 100 13.78 -13.09 -1.99
CA LEU A 100 12.80 -12.53 -2.91
C LEU A 100 12.88 -13.32 -4.22
N THR A 101 11.80 -13.96 -4.63
CA THR A 101 11.82 -14.74 -5.87
C THR A 101 11.77 -13.78 -7.06
N THR A 102 12.60 -14.04 -8.07
CA THR A 102 12.60 -13.31 -9.34
C THR A 102 12.63 -14.30 -10.50
N THR A 103 12.28 -13.86 -11.70
CA THR A 103 12.37 -14.67 -12.93
C THR A 103 13.80 -15.09 -13.28
N CYS A 104 14.81 -14.41 -12.74
CA CYS A 104 16.23 -14.74 -12.89
C CYS A 104 16.79 -15.60 -11.74
N GLY A 105 15.93 -16.06 -10.82
CA GLY A 105 16.31 -16.78 -9.60
C GLY A 105 16.11 -15.95 -8.32
N PRO A 106 16.23 -16.57 -7.13
CA PRO A 106 16.00 -15.88 -5.88
C PRO A 106 17.08 -14.84 -5.57
N LEU A 107 16.66 -13.63 -5.21
CA LEU A 107 17.50 -12.59 -4.65
C LEU A 107 17.52 -12.71 -3.13
N LEU A 108 18.67 -13.10 -2.58
CA LEU A 108 18.80 -13.37 -1.15
C LEU A 108 19.29 -12.14 -0.37
N LEU A 109 18.43 -11.65 0.52
CA LEU A 109 18.72 -10.59 1.47
C LEU A 109 19.07 -11.20 2.82
N ARG A 110 20.34 -11.12 3.23
CA ARG A 110 20.79 -11.68 4.51
C ARG A 110 20.84 -10.62 5.61
N GLY A 111 20.41 -11.00 6.81
CA GLY A 111 20.56 -10.17 8.00
C GLY A 111 19.69 -8.91 8.00
N VAL A 112 18.56 -8.94 7.27
CA VAL A 112 17.60 -7.84 7.18
C VAL A 112 17.06 -7.55 8.58
N PRO A 113 17.25 -6.35 9.14
CA PRO A 113 16.70 -6.00 10.44
C PRO A 113 15.20 -5.76 10.31
N VAL A 114 14.41 -6.47 11.09
CA VAL A 114 12.95 -6.43 11.02
C VAL A 114 12.37 -6.26 12.43
N TRP A 115 11.45 -5.32 12.58
CA TRP A 115 10.63 -5.18 13.79
C TRP A 115 9.46 -6.16 13.75
N ILE A 116 9.07 -6.67 14.92
CA ILE A 116 7.93 -7.56 15.07
C ILE A 116 6.72 -6.73 15.49
N ASP A 117 5.68 -6.77 14.66
CA ASP A 117 4.36 -6.26 15.00
C ASP A 117 3.56 -7.34 15.73
N ASP A 118 3.40 -7.15 17.02
CA ASP A 118 2.71 -8.07 17.94
C ASP A 118 1.19 -7.94 17.88
N GLU A 119 0.69 -6.83 17.34
CA GLU A 119 -0.74 -6.55 17.19
C GLU A 119 -1.25 -6.87 15.78
N ALA A 120 -0.36 -7.28 14.87
CA ALA A 120 -0.73 -7.69 13.53
C ALA A 120 -1.72 -8.87 13.53
N ASP A 121 -2.59 -8.89 12.54
CA ASP A 121 -3.49 -10.01 12.28
C ASP A 121 -2.74 -11.34 12.12
N ALA A 122 -3.47 -12.46 12.20
CA ALA A 122 -2.92 -13.82 12.18
C ALA A 122 -2.21 -14.22 10.86
N ASP A 123 -2.18 -13.33 9.87
CA ASP A 123 -1.56 -13.57 8.58
C ASP A 123 -0.03 -13.39 8.62
N VAL A 124 0.66 -14.26 7.89
CA VAL A 124 2.12 -14.18 7.72
C VAL A 124 2.44 -13.04 6.74
N ALA A 125 2.95 -11.93 7.26
CA ALA A 125 3.20 -10.71 6.51
C ALA A 125 4.60 -10.14 6.74
N LEU A 126 5.15 -9.50 5.70
CA LEU A 126 6.45 -8.83 5.73
C LEU A 126 6.43 -7.55 4.89
N ILE A 127 6.84 -6.44 5.48
CA ILE A 127 7.09 -5.17 4.80
C ILE A 127 8.60 -4.99 4.63
N ILE A 128 9.04 -4.80 3.39
CA ILE A 128 10.40 -4.37 3.06
C ILE A 128 10.38 -2.86 2.82
N SER A 129 11.18 -2.15 3.58
CA SER A 129 11.15 -0.68 3.64
C SER A 129 12.00 -0.01 2.56
N ARG A 130 11.75 1.28 2.38
CA ARG A 130 12.48 2.14 1.45
C ARG A 130 14.01 2.02 1.59
N PRO A 131 14.64 2.08 2.79
CA PRO A 131 16.10 1.94 2.88
C PRO A 131 16.64 0.62 2.33
N VAL A 132 15.90 -0.49 2.49
CA VAL A 132 16.30 -1.78 1.89
C VAL A 132 16.15 -1.71 0.38
N MET A 133 15.02 -1.18 -0.12
CA MET A 133 14.79 -1.00 -1.55
C MET A 133 15.85 -0.10 -2.21
N GLU A 134 16.20 1.02 -1.59
CA GLU A 134 17.26 1.93 -2.05
C GLU A 134 18.62 1.21 -2.13
N SER A 135 18.93 0.35 -1.15
CA SER A 135 20.14 -0.48 -1.17
C SER A 135 20.14 -1.51 -2.32
N LEU A 136 18.95 -1.92 -2.80
CA LEU A 136 18.78 -2.78 -3.98
C LEU A 136 18.79 -2.00 -5.30
N GLY A 137 18.97 -0.67 -5.25
CA GLY A 137 19.03 0.20 -6.42
C GLY A 137 17.67 0.75 -6.86
N PHE A 138 16.61 0.57 -6.06
CA PHE A 138 15.34 1.27 -6.32
C PHE A 138 15.50 2.75 -6.01
N SER A 139 15.21 3.60 -6.98
CA SER A 139 15.18 5.05 -6.79
C SER A 139 13.99 5.63 -7.55
N THR A 140 13.14 6.35 -6.83
CA THR A 140 12.01 7.06 -7.44
C THR A 140 12.51 8.05 -8.48
N ASP A 141 13.60 8.76 -8.21
CA ASP A 141 14.21 9.67 -9.17
C ASP A 141 14.69 8.93 -10.42
N ALA A 142 15.43 7.83 -10.27
CA ALA A 142 15.90 7.05 -11.42
C ALA A 142 14.72 6.50 -12.26
N LEU A 143 13.64 6.09 -11.60
CA LEU A 143 12.40 5.67 -12.25
C LEU A 143 11.75 6.83 -13.03
N LEU A 144 11.65 8.02 -12.44
CA LEU A 144 11.07 9.20 -13.07
C LEU A 144 11.94 9.74 -14.22
N VAL A 145 13.27 9.73 -14.07
CA VAL A 145 14.22 10.07 -15.13
C VAL A 145 14.05 9.13 -16.31
N LYS A 146 13.93 7.82 -16.05
CA LYS A 146 13.65 6.83 -17.09
C LYS A 146 12.27 7.03 -17.73
N ALA A 147 11.24 7.32 -16.95
CA ALA A 147 9.91 7.61 -17.49
C ALA A 147 9.93 8.87 -18.37
N ARG A 148 10.61 9.92 -17.93
CA ARG A 148 10.79 11.17 -18.69
C ARG A 148 11.59 10.98 -19.97
N SER A 149 12.61 10.11 -19.96
CA SER A 149 13.40 9.82 -21.16
C SER A 149 12.60 9.09 -22.23
N LEU A 150 11.58 8.33 -21.82
CA LEU A 150 10.60 7.73 -22.74
C LEU A 150 9.63 8.77 -23.28
N LYS A 151 9.03 9.57 -22.39
CA LYS A 151 8.08 10.62 -22.76
C LYS A 151 8.10 11.75 -21.73
N PRO A 152 8.21 13.02 -22.15
CA PRO A 152 8.27 14.15 -21.22
C PRO A 152 6.92 14.45 -20.54
N GLU A 153 5.82 14.03 -21.14
CA GLU A 153 4.46 14.28 -20.64
C GLU A 153 3.61 13.02 -20.78
N TRP A 154 2.98 12.60 -19.69
CA TRP A 154 2.10 11.43 -19.65
C TRP A 154 0.67 11.93 -19.46
N ASP A 155 -0.20 11.62 -20.42
CA ASP A 155 -1.62 11.93 -20.32
C ASP A 155 -2.29 10.83 -19.51
N MET A 156 -2.69 11.17 -18.28
CA MET A 156 -3.32 10.25 -17.32
C MET A 156 -4.83 10.47 -17.22
N SER A 157 -5.44 11.18 -18.18
CA SER A 157 -6.89 11.45 -18.19
C SER A 157 -7.72 10.19 -18.45
N ASP A 158 -7.07 9.11 -18.87
CA ASP A 158 -7.73 7.84 -19.16
C ASP A 158 -8.25 7.18 -17.87
N SER A 159 -9.49 6.70 -17.90
CA SER A 159 -10.17 6.18 -16.70
C SER A 159 -9.61 4.82 -16.24
N GLU A 160 -8.69 4.22 -16.99
CA GLU A 160 -8.00 2.98 -16.64
C GLU A 160 -7.10 3.10 -15.40
N PHE A 161 -6.70 4.32 -15.02
CA PHE A 161 -5.90 4.56 -13.80
C PHE A 161 -6.75 4.73 -12.54
N LEU A 162 -8.07 4.82 -12.68
CA LEU A 162 -8.94 4.91 -11.52
C LEU A 162 -9.06 3.52 -10.88
N PRO A 163 -8.91 3.43 -9.56
CA PRO A 163 -9.18 2.17 -8.87
C PRO A 163 -10.61 1.74 -9.17
N SER A 164 -10.81 0.46 -9.46
CA SER A 164 -12.14 -0.15 -9.37
C SER A 164 -12.69 0.12 -7.96
N ALA A 165 -14.01 0.28 -7.83
CA ALA A 165 -14.70 0.67 -6.59
C ALA A 165 -14.36 -0.19 -5.36
N ASP A 166 -13.72 -1.35 -5.54
CA ASP A 166 -13.32 -2.29 -4.49
C ASP A 166 -11.83 -2.22 -4.09
N ALA A 167 -11.05 -1.24 -4.57
CA ALA A 167 -9.62 -1.16 -4.23
C ALA A 167 -9.41 -0.60 -2.81
N ALA A 168 -9.17 -1.49 -1.84
CA ALA A 168 -8.78 -1.12 -0.48
C ALA A 168 -7.26 -0.90 -0.37
N VAL A 169 -6.85 0.24 0.19
CA VAL A 169 -5.47 0.47 0.61
C VAL A 169 -5.29 -0.16 1.99
N ASN A 170 -4.53 -1.25 2.06
CA ASN A 170 -4.49 -2.06 3.28
C ASN A 170 -3.49 -1.55 4.34
N ARG A 171 -2.40 -0.85 3.95
CA ARG A 171 -1.43 -0.33 4.94
C ARG A 171 -0.41 0.63 4.33
N VAL A 172 -0.21 1.78 4.97
CA VAL A 172 0.96 2.68 4.79
C VAL A 172 1.39 3.09 6.20
N SER A 173 2.69 3.09 6.50
CA SER A 173 3.18 3.39 7.86
C SER A 173 4.47 4.21 7.83
N ALA A 174 4.53 5.29 8.62
CA ALA A 174 5.75 6.07 8.84
C ALA A 174 6.35 5.74 10.22
N SER A 175 7.68 5.83 10.37
CA SER A 175 8.36 5.62 11.66
C SER A 175 8.86 6.95 12.22
N ARG A 176 8.67 7.19 13.53
CA ARG A 176 9.24 8.35 14.24
C ARG A 176 9.89 7.89 15.54
N ARG A 177 11.12 8.35 15.82
CA ARG A 177 11.73 8.20 17.15
C ARG A 177 11.02 9.16 18.10
N THR A 178 10.67 8.70 19.30
CA THR A 178 9.98 9.50 20.30
C THR A 178 10.76 10.78 20.61
N VAL A 179 10.22 11.92 20.19
CA VAL A 179 10.57 13.24 20.70
C VAL A 179 9.25 13.94 21.01
N GLN A 180 9.21 14.57 22.18
CA GLN A 180 8.04 15.17 22.82
C GLN A 180 7.14 15.98 21.87
N ASP A 181 5.83 15.81 22.09
CA ASP A 181 4.74 16.75 21.84
C ASP A 181 4.97 17.74 20.67
N ASP A 182 4.83 17.23 19.45
CA ASP A 182 4.68 18.08 18.26
C ASP A 182 3.25 17.89 17.71
N ASP A 183 2.62 19.03 17.47
CA ASP A 183 1.29 19.21 16.91
C ASP A 183 0.95 18.22 15.77
N PRO A 184 -0.07 17.36 15.91
CA PRO A 184 -0.45 16.36 14.90
C PRO A 184 -1.11 16.97 13.64
N GLU A 185 -1.32 18.28 13.58
CA GLU A 185 -2.04 18.93 12.48
C GLU A 185 -1.18 19.24 11.23
N ALA A 186 0.13 18.99 11.26
CA ALA A 186 1.06 19.31 10.16
C ALA A 186 1.49 18.08 9.31
N GLY A 187 0.59 17.13 9.06
CA GLY A 187 0.80 16.04 8.11
C GLY A 187 -0.16 16.16 6.94
N MET A 188 0.34 16.18 5.70
CA MET A 188 -0.48 16.23 4.47
C MET A 188 -1.70 15.29 4.60
N GLU A 189 -2.88 15.90 4.74
CA GLU A 189 -4.15 15.20 4.69
C GLU A 189 -4.25 14.47 3.34
N CYS A 190 -4.30 13.15 3.35
CA CYS A 190 -4.66 12.40 2.17
C CYS A 190 -6.09 12.77 1.86
N SER A 191 -6.29 13.23 0.64
CA SER A 191 -7.60 13.46 0.05
C SER A 191 -8.29 12.11 -0.19
N THR A 192 -8.69 11.40 0.86
CA THR A 192 -9.88 10.56 0.78
C THR A 192 -11.04 11.55 0.71
N PRO A 193 -11.78 11.66 -0.40
CA PRO A 193 -12.90 12.58 -0.45
C PRO A 193 -13.88 12.21 0.66
N VAL A 194 -13.99 13.10 1.64
CA VAL A 194 -15.09 13.07 2.60
C VAL A 194 -16.32 13.43 1.77
N LEU A 195 -17.07 12.40 1.34
CA LEU A 195 -18.43 12.63 0.88
C LEU A 195 -19.22 13.03 2.12
N ASP A 196 -19.61 14.29 2.21
CA ASP A 196 -20.25 14.96 3.35
C ASP A 196 -21.15 14.02 4.16
N LEU A 197 -20.58 13.42 5.22
CA LEU A 197 -21.34 12.70 6.23
C LEU A 197 -21.63 13.69 7.34
N GLN A 198 -22.90 14.05 7.51
CA GLN A 198 -23.28 14.77 8.71
C GLN A 198 -23.16 13.86 9.94
N PRO A 199 -22.69 14.39 11.08
CA PRO A 199 -22.49 13.58 12.28
C PRO A 199 -23.79 12.87 12.70
N GLY A 200 -23.74 11.54 12.80
CA GLY A 200 -24.87 10.71 13.24
C GLY A 200 -25.86 10.28 12.16
N GLU A 201 -25.64 10.62 10.89
CA GLU A 201 -26.54 10.22 9.80
C GLU A 201 -26.34 8.74 9.41
N SER A 202 -27.42 7.95 9.45
CA SER A 202 -27.37 6.56 8.98
C SER A 202 -27.29 6.50 7.44
N LYS A 203 -26.85 5.37 6.89
CA LYS A 203 -26.79 5.17 5.43
C LYS A 203 -28.16 5.35 4.75
N ASP A 204 -29.25 5.01 5.45
CA ASP A 204 -30.62 5.14 4.94
C ASP A 204 -31.11 6.59 4.99
N ASP A 205 -30.74 7.35 6.02
CA ASP A 205 -31.05 8.78 6.13
C ASP A 205 -30.37 9.58 5.01
N ARG A 206 -29.11 9.25 4.73
CA ARG A 206 -28.36 9.81 3.60
C ARG A 206 -29.03 9.52 2.26
N ARG A 207 -29.48 8.27 2.05
CA ARG A 207 -30.16 7.86 0.81
C ARG A 207 -31.44 8.66 0.62
N ARG A 208 -32.22 8.85 1.69
CA ARG A 208 -33.47 9.65 1.66
C ARG A 208 -33.19 11.13 1.36
N ARG A 209 -32.14 11.70 1.92
CA ARG A 209 -31.73 13.09 1.67
C ARG A 209 -31.34 13.30 0.21
N CYS A 210 -30.44 12.47 -0.33
CA CYS A 210 -30.03 12.57 -1.73
C CYS A 210 -31.23 12.37 -2.68
N GLU A 211 -32.13 11.44 -2.37
CA GLU A 211 -33.36 11.26 -3.17
C GLU A 211 -34.28 12.48 -3.12
N ALA A 212 -34.39 13.16 -1.98
CA ALA A 212 -35.19 14.37 -1.83
C ALA A 212 -34.59 15.55 -2.60
N GLU A 213 -33.28 15.74 -2.54
CA GLU A 213 -32.57 16.79 -3.28
C GLU A 213 -32.66 16.58 -4.79
N VAL A 214 -32.43 15.35 -5.26
CA VAL A 214 -32.57 15.00 -6.68
C VAL A 214 -34.00 15.22 -7.16
N LYS A 215 -35.01 14.84 -6.37
CA LYS A 215 -36.42 15.12 -6.69
C LYS A 215 -36.72 16.62 -6.74
N ALA A 216 -36.17 17.42 -5.83
CA ALA A 216 -36.38 18.86 -5.82
C ALA A 216 -35.76 19.53 -7.07
N ILE A 217 -34.55 19.13 -7.46
CA ILE A 217 -33.89 19.62 -8.67
C ILE A 217 -34.66 19.19 -9.92
N LEU A 218 -35.11 17.93 -9.99
CA LEU A 218 -35.91 17.45 -11.10
C LEU A 218 -37.26 18.19 -11.19
N ALA A 219 -37.92 18.45 -10.07
CA ALA A 219 -39.17 19.21 -10.05
C ALA A 219 -38.96 20.65 -10.53
N ALA A 220 -37.91 21.33 -10.08
CA ALA A 220 -37.56 22.67 -10.54
C ALA A 220 -37.28 22.69 -12.05
N LYS A 221 -36.48 21.73 -12.55
CA LYS A 221 -36.19 21.63 -13.99
C LYS A 221 -37.42 21.28 -14.84
N VAL A 222 -38.36 20.49 -14.30
CA VAL A 222 -39.62 20.19 -14.98
C VAL A 222 -40.52 21.43 -15.04
N GLU A 223 -40.52 22.26 -14.00
CA GLU A 223 -41.29 23.51 -13.98
C GLU A 223 -40.70 24.57 -14.92
N ASP A 224 -39.38 24.68 -14.96
CA ASP A 224 -38.67 25.52 -15.93
C ASP A 224 -38.98 25.08 -17.37
N ALA A 225 -39.02 23.76 -17.63
CA ALA A 225 -39.35 23.21 -18.94
C ALA A 225 -40.83 23.38 -19.33
N ARG A 226 -41.73 23.53 -18.36
CA ARG A 226 -43.16 23.83 -18.59
C ARG A 226 -43.44 25.31 -18.81
N SER A 227 -42.51 26.17 -18.42
CA SER A 227 -42.58 27.62 -18.59
C SER A 227 -42.00 28.10 -19.93
N LEU A 228 -41.57 27.16 -20.79
CA LEU A 228 -41.16 27.34 -22.19
C LEU A 228 -42.27 26.87 -23.14
#